data_AF-A0A6I5RJR2-F1
#
_entry.id   AF-A0A6I5RJR2-F1
#
_cell.length_a   1.000
_cell.length_b   1.000
_cell.length_c   1.000
_cell.angle_alpha   90.00
_cell.angle_beta   90.00
_cell.angle_gamma   90.00
#
_symmetry.space_group_name_H-M   'P 1'
#
loop_
_entity.id
_entity.type
_entity.pdbx_description
1 polymer ?
#
loop_
_entity_poly.entity_id
_entity_poly.type
_entity_poly.pdbx_seq_one_letter_code
_entity_poly.pdbx_strand_id
1 'polypeptide(L)'
;DVWGSDRVGIRLSPSGTFNDVADSKPKALFTYVVESLNRYNLAYLHMIEPRTGSDAANPASPDAVDLTTAFFRRIYTGTLFSAGGYTQKSGNEAIAAGYTDLVVYGRIYISNPDLVERFRLNAPLNPYDRNTFYGGDEHGYTDYPTLAVQTA
;
A
#
# COMPACT_ATOMS: atom_id res chain seq x y z
N ASP A 1 17.37 -12.84 20.71
CA ASP A 1 16.75 -12.23 19.52
C ASP A 1 16.60 -10.74 19.67
N VAL A 2 16.68 -9.99 18.57
CA VAL A 2 16.39 -8.54 18.55
C VAL A 2 14.86 -8.32 18.63
N TRP A 3 14.11 -8.94 17.71
CA TRP A 3 12.64 -8.81 17.64
C TRP A 3 11.90 -10.15 17.56
N GLY A 4 12.49 -11.24 17.06
CA GLY A 4 11.72 -12.44 16.69
C GLY A 4 11.01 -12.23 15.33
N SER A 5 10.97 -13.27 14.50
CA SER A 5 10.59 -13.13 13.10
C SER A 5 9.12 -12.73 12.89
N ASP A 6 8.25 -13.17 13.79
CA ASP A 6 6.82 -12.86 13.86
C ASP A 6 6.51 -11.39 14.22
N ARG A 7 7.56 -10.59 14.49
CA ARG A 7 7.47 -9.13 14.69
C ARG A 7 8.28 -8.33 13.66
N VAL A 8 8.74 -8.97 12.59
CA VAL A 8 9.49 -8.33 11.49
C VAL A 8 8.70 -8.43 10.20
N GLY A 9 8.48 -7.29 9.54
CA GLY A 9 7.91 -7.22 8.20
C GLY A 9 8.88 -6.60 7.20
N ILE A 10 8.69 -6.89 5.91
CA ILE A 10 9.48 -6.33 4.81
C ILE A 10 8.56 -5.63 3.82
N ARG A 11 8.97 -4.48 3.29
CA ARG A 11 8.22 -3.73 2.27
C ARG A 11 8.98 -3.67 0.95
N LEU A 12 8.32 -4.03 -0.15
CA LEU A 12 8.90 -4.09 -1.49
C LEU A 12 8.07 -3.27 -2.49
N SER A 13 8.73 -2.75 -3.52
CA SER A 13 8.11 -2.04 -4.65
C SER A 13 8.56 -2.63 -5.99
N PRO A 14 8.06 -3.81 -6.39
CA PRO A 14 8.61 -4.56 -7.53
C PRO A 14 8.58 -3.84 -8.87
N SER A 15 7.54 -3.03 -9.10
CA SER A 15 7.37 -2.21 -10.30
C SER A 15 7.84 -0.76 -10.13
N GLY A 16 8.44 -0.42 -8.98
CA GLY A 16 8.79 0.94 -8.63
C GLY A 16 10.08 1.40 -9.33
N THR A 17 10.04 2.57 -9.96
CA THR A 17 11.20 3.26 -10.56
C THR A 17 11.56 4.56 -9.86
N PHE A 18 10.91 4.85 -8.73
CA PHE A 18 11.15 6.06 -7.94
C PHE A 18 12.60 6.09 -7.43
N ASN A 19 13.19 7.29 -7.36
CA ASN A 19 14.60 7.51 -7.02
C ASN A 19 15.59 6.83 -7.99
N ASP A 20 15.25 6.82 -9.29
CA ASP A 20 16.14 6.38 -10.38
C ASP A 20 16.62 4.92 -10.24
N VAL A 21 15.76 4.07 -9.69
CA VAL A 21 16.01 2.63 -9.56
C VAL A 21 15.45 1.89 -10.77
N ALA A 22 16.24 0.97 -11.31
CA ALA A 22 15.82 0.07 -12.37
C ALA A 22 16.49 -1.30 -12.22
N ASP A 23 15.83 -2.33 -12.75
CA ASP A 23 16.37 -3.68 -12.88
C ASP A 23 16.06 -4.21 -14.29
N SER A 24 16.96 -4.99 -14.87
CA SER A 24 16.79 -5.53 -16.23
C SER A 24 15.78 -6.69 -16.31
N LYS A 25 15.48 -7.35 -15.18
CA LYS A 25 14.61 -8.53 -15.08
C LYS A 25 13.80 -8.49 -13.76
N PRO A 26 12.96 -7.46 -13.53
CA PRO A 26 12.31 -7.25 -12.23
C PRO A 26 11.43 -8.44 -11.83
N LYS A 27 10.77 -9.12 -12.77
CA LYS A 27 10.00 -10.34 -12.46
C LYS A 27 10.86 -11.44 -11.86
N ALA A 28 12.02 -11.72 -12.46
CA ALA A 28 12.90 -12.77 -12.00
C ALA A 28 13.47 -12.42 -10.63
N LEU A 29 13.94 -11.17 -10.46
CA LEU A 29 14.47 -10.67 -9.19
C LEU A 29 13.44 -10.79 -8.06
N PHE A 30 12.25 -10.20 -8.24
CA PHE A 30 11.26 -10.16 -7.18
C PHE A 30 10.57 -11.51 -6.95
N THR A 31 10.45 -12.37 -7.97
CA THR A 31 10.02 -13.77 -7.75
C THR A 31 10.98 -14.49 -6.81
N TYR A 32 12.30 -14.42 -7.08
CA TYR A 32 13.32 -15.03 -6.23
C TYR A 32 13.32 -14.47 -4.82
N VAL A 33 13.23 -13.14 -4.67
CA VAL A 33 13.18 -12.47 -3.36
C VAL A 33 11.97 -12.97 -2.57
N VAL A 34 10.76 -12.90 -3.15
CA VAL A 34 9.52 -13.28 -2.47
C VAL A 34 9.51 -14.77 -2.10
N GLU A 35 9.96 -15.65 -2.99
CA GLU A 35 10.11 -17.08 -2.69
C GLU A 35 11.09 -17.33 -1.55
N SER A 36 12.24 -16.65 -1.59
CA SER A 36 13.27 -16.74 -0.55
C SER A 36 12.79 -16.26 0.81
N LEU A 37 11.83 -15.33 0.87
CA LEU A 37 11.32 -14.79 2.12
C LEU A 37 10.45 -15.78 2.91
N ASN A 38 9.87 -16.80 2.26
CA ASN A 38 9.04 -17.80 2.92
C ASN A 38 9.77 -18.59 4.02
N ARG A 39 11.11 -18.66 3.99
CA ARG A 39 11.91 -19.36 5.01
C ARG A 39 12.01 -18.64 6.36
N TYR A 40 11.59 -17.38 6.45
CA TYR A 40 11.87 -16.52 7.61
C TYR A 40 10.71 -16.36 8.59
N ASN A 41 9.54 -16.98 8.37
CA ASN A 41 8.35 -16.83 9.24
C ASN A 41 8.11 -15.38 9.68
N LEU A 42 8.06 -14.47 8.69
CA LEU A 42 7.89 -13.04 8.91
C LEU A 42 6.46 -12.71 9.37
N ALA A 43 6.32 -11.61 10.11
CA ALA A 43 5.03 -11.04 10.47
C ALA A 43 4.17 -10.74 9.23
N TYR A 44 4.78 -10.13 8.20
CA TYR A 44 4.13 -9.84 6.93
C TYR A 44 5.14 -9.49 5.82
N LEU A 45 4.69 -9.61 4.59
CA LEU A 45 5.27 -8.96 3.42
C LEU A 45 4.34 -7.85 2.95
N HIS A 46 4.87 -6.66 2.68
CA HIS A 46 4.11 -5.48 2.27
C HIS A 46 4.51 -5.07 0.86
N MET A 47 3.55 -5.18 -0.06
CA MET A 47 3.74 -4.93 -1.49
C MET A 47 3.15 -3.59 -1.89
N ILE A 48 3.93 -2.79 -2.62
CA ILE A 48 3.41 -1.60 -3.30
C ILE A 48 2.96 -2.02 -4.70
N GLU A 49 1.67 -1.81 -4.99
CA GLU A 49 1.09 -2.05 -6.31
C GLU A 49 1.71 -1.15 -7.39
N PRO A 50 1.76 -1.61 -8.65
CA PRO A 50 2.07 -0.76 -9.78
C PRO A 50 1.16 0.47 -9.78
N ARG A 51 1.75 1.67 -9.93
CA ARG A 51 0.95 2.89 -10.02
C ARG A 51 0.11 2.83 -11.30
N THR A 52 -1.20 2.96 -11.16
CA THR A 52 -2.15 3.15 -12.25
C THR A 52 -2.77 4.56 -12.14
N GLY A 53 -3.21 5.14 -13.26
CA GLY A 53 -3.91 6.44 -13.27
C GLY A 53 -3.00 7.69 -13.24
N SER A 54 -3.53 8.84 -12.81
CA SER A 54 -2.92 10.18 -12.93
C SER A 54 -1.64 10.42 -12.13
N ASP A 55 -1.29 9.53 -11.19
CA ASP A 55 -0.02 9.54 -10.45
C ASP A 55 1.02 8.53 -11.02
N ALA A 56 0.69 7.85 -12.12
CA ALA A 56 1.62 6.97 -12.82
C ALA A 56 2.59 7.82 -13.65
N ALA A 57 3.90 7.69 -13.38
CA ALA A 57 4.93 8.27 -14.22
C ALA A 57 5.03 7.57 -15.60
N ASN A 58 4.31 6.44 -15.79
CA ASN A 58 4.25 5.71 -17.04
C ASN A 58 2.89 4.98 -17.15
N PRO A 59 2.05 5.27 -18.16
CA PRO A 59 0.88 4.45 -18.43
C PRO A 59 1.32 3.03 -18.81
N ALA A 60 0.56 2.03 -18.35
CA ALA A 60 0.84 0.61 -18.55
C ALA A 60 1.12 0.31 -20.03
N SER A 61 2.34 -0.13 -20.34
CA SER A 61 2.66 -0.73 -21.64
C SER A 61 1.87 -2.03 -21.79
N PRO A 62 1.34 -2.36 -22.98
CA PRO A 62 0.72 -3.67 -23.24
C PRO A 62 1.67 -4.85 -22.98
N ASP A 63 2.98 -4.61 -22.93
CA ASP A 63 4.01 -5.58 -22.55
C ASP A 63 4.34 -5.57 -21.05
N ALA A 64 3.52 -4.92 -20.23
CA ALA A 64 3.77 -4.77 -18.80
C ALA A 64 3.83 -6.14 -18.11
N VAL A 65 5.02 -6.43 -17.58
CA VAL A 65 5.28 -7.57 -16.71
C VAL A 65 4.37 -7.49 -15.48
N ASP A 66 3.55 -8.52 -15.26
CA ASP A 66 2.75 -8.61 -14.04
C ASP A 66 3.66 -8.71 -12.80
N LEU A 67 3.60 -7.66 -11.99
CA LEU A 67 4.33 -7.45 -10.74
C LEU A 67 3.38 -6.99 -9.61
N THR A 68 2.10 -7.35 -9.74
CA THR A 68 1.05 -7.00 -8.76
C THR A 68 1.13 -7.85 -7.51
N THR A 69 0.48 -7.43 -6.42
CA THR A 69 0.35 -8.28 -5.22
C THR A 69 -0.37 -9.59 -5.56
N ALA A 70 -1.30 -9.57 -6.52
CA ALA A 70 -2.00 -10.78 -6.98
C ALA A 70 -1.09 -11.81 -7.66
N PHE A 71 -0.07 -11.37 -8.39
CA PHE A 71 0.99 -12.26 -8.87
C PHE A 71 1.76 -12.87 -7.71
N PHE A 72 2.22 -12.04 -6.77
CA PHE A 72 3.06 -12.48 -5.65
C PHE A 72 2.33 -13.30 -4.59
N ARG A 73 1.00 -13.18 -4.47
CA ARG A 73 0.20 -14.04 -3.59
C ARG A 73 0.34 -15.53 -3.91
N ARG A 74 0.59 -15.87 -5.17
CA ARG A 74 0.80 -17.27 -5.60
C ARG A 74 2.16 -17.83 -5.14
N ILE A 75 3.05 -16.98 -4.65
CA ILE A 75 4.43 -17.30 -4.29
C ILE A 75 4.63 -17.18 -2.77
N TYR A 76 4.15 -16.09 -2.16
CA TYR A 76 4.29 -15.86 -0.72
C TYR A 76 3.20 -16.56 0.08
N THR A 77 3.58 -17.31 1.11
CA THR A 77 2.63 -18.13 1.89
C THR A 77 2.24 -17.49 3.23
N GLY A 78 2.92 -16.42 3.64
CA GLY A 78 2.62 -15.69 4.87
C GLY A 78 1.58 -14.57 4.68
N THR A 79 1.46 -13.70 5.68
CA THR A 79 0.55 -12.54 5.63
C THR A 79 1.04 -11.49 4.63
N LEU A 80 0.17 -11.08 3.71
CA LEU A 80 0.50 -10.19 2.60
C LEU A 80 -0.33 -8.91 2.67
N PHE A 81 0.34 -7.76 2.76
CA PHE A 81 -0.26 -6.43 2.73
C PHE A 81 -0.15 -5.86 1.31
N SER A 82 -1.22 -5.26 0.81
CA SER A 82 -1.22 -4.53 -0.46
C SER A 82 -1.42 -3.03 -0.25
N ALA A 83 -0.62 -2.22 -0.92
CA ALA A 83 -0.65 -0.76 -0.82
C ALA A 83 -0.59 -0.11 -2.20
N GLY A 84 -1.49 0.82 -2.48
CA GLY A 84 -1.42 1.63 -3.70
C GLY A 84 -2.78 2.05 -4.23
N GLY A 85 -3.14 3.32 -4.04
CA GLY A 85 -4.32 3.91 -4.68
C GLY A 85 -5.67 3.31 -4.29
N TYR A 86 -5.73 2.46 -3.26
CA TYR A 86 -6.98 1.84 -2.83
C TYR A 86 -8.00 2.88 -2.37
N THR A 87 -9.26 2.60 -2.73
CA THR A 87 -10.46 3.15 -2.09
C THR A 87 -10.99 2.12 -1.09
N GLN A 88 -12.05 2.46 -0.36
CA GLN A 88 -12.77 1.46 0.44
C GLN A 88 -13.25 0.28 -0.43
N LYS A 89 -13.88 0.60 -1.56
CA LYS A 89 -14.45 -0.40 -2.48
C LYS A 89 -13.36 -1.32 -3.02
N SER A 90 -12.32 -0.75 -3.65
CA SER A 90 -11.26 -1.57 -4.24
C SER A 90 -10.43 -2.32 -3.21
N GLY A 91 -10.31 -1.80 -1.98
CA GLY A 91 -9.67 -2.53 -0.87
C GLY A 91 -10.50 -3.74 -0.43
N ASN A 92 -11.81 -3.58 -0.27
CA ASN A 92 -12.71 -4.69 0.04
C ASN A 92 -12.71 -5.74 -1.07
N GLU A 93 -12.73 -5.33 -2.33
CA GLU A 93 -12.61 -6.23 -3.49
C GLU A 93 -11.29 -7.00 -3.48
N ALA A 94 -10.18 -6.37 -3.09
CA ALA A 94 -8.87 -7.00 -2.99
C ALA A 94 -8.85 -8.16 -1.98
N ILE A 95 -9.37 -7.90 -0.78
CA ILE A 95 -9.47 -8.89 0.30
C ILE A 95 -10.45 -10.01 -0.11
N ALA A 96 -11.62 -9.65 -0.66
CA ALA A 96 -12.63 -10.61 -1.09
C ALA A 96 -12.12 -11.53 -2.22
N ALA A 97 -11.28 -11.01 -3.12
CA ALA A 97 -10.62 -11.79 -4.16
C ALA A 97 -9.48 -12.69 -3.63
N GLY A 98 -9.10 -12.56 -2.35
CA GLY A 98 -8.12 -13.41 -1.68
C GLY A 98 -6.67 -13.17 -2.08
N TYR A 99 -6.38 -12.06 -2.77
CA TYR A 99 -5.02 -11.78 -3.21
C TYR A 99 -4.17 -10.99 -2.20
N THR A 100 -4.78 -10.48 -1.13
CA THR A 100 -4.09 -9.83 -0.01
C THR A 100 -4.88 -10.05 1.28
N ASP A 101 -4.19 -10.10 2.41
CA ASP A 101 -4.81 -10.24 3.73
C ASP A 101 -5.15 -8.88 4.35
N LEU A 102 -4.38 -7.82 4.02
CA LEU A 102 -4.58 -6.47 4.52
C LEU A 102 -4.36 -5.42 3.42
N VAL A 103 -5.12 -4.33 3.49
CA VAL A 103 -4.97 -3.16 2.60
C VAL A 103 -4.38 -1.99 3.38
N VAL A 104 -3.41 -1.32 2.79
CA VAL A 104 -2.68 -0.20 3.41
C VAL A 104 -3.04 1.11 2.71
N TYR A 105 -3.43 2.11 3.51
CA TYR A 105 -3.80 3.44 3.04
C TYR A 105 -2.79 4.48 3.52
N GLY A 106 -2.30 5.32 2.60
CA GLY A 106 -1.36 6.42 2.89
C GLY A 106 -2.05 7.78 2.85
N ARG A 107 -2.17 8.36 1.65
CA ARG A 107 -2.71 9.72 1.42
C ARG A 107 -4.04 10.00 2.10
N ILE A 108 -4.99 9.08 2.02
CA ILE A 108 -6.30 9.28 2.65
C ILE A 108 -6.25 9.12 4.17
N TYR A 109 -5.25 8.44 4.72
CA TYR A 109 -5.04 8.39 6.16
C TYR A 109 -4.43 9.70 6.68
N ILE A 110 -3.61 10.40 5.87
CA ILE A 110 -3.10 11.74 6.22
C ILE A 110 -4.26 12.68 6.52
N SER A 111 -5.27 12.73 5.65
CA SER A 111 -6.40 13.66 5.81
C SER A 111 -7.55 13.15 6.67
N ASN A 112 -7.57 11.87 7.02
CA ASN A 112 -8.67 11.24 7.76
C ASN A 112 -8.10 10.45 8.95
N PRO A 113 -7.87 11.10 10.11
CA PRO A 113 -7.34 10.42 11.29
C PRO A 113 -8.25 9.29 11.81
N ASP A 114 -9.53 9.34 11.44
CA ASP A 114 -10.58 8.37 11.76
C ASP A 114 -11.05 7.58 10.52
N LEU A 115 -10.17 7.34 9.55
CA LEU A 115 -10.48 6.69 8.27
C LEU A 115 -11.27 5.38 8.42
N VAL A 116 -10.94 4.56 9.41
CA VAL A 116 -11.61 3.28 9.67
C VAL A 116 -13.09 3.49 10.00
N GLU A 117 -13.40 4.50 10.82
CA GLU A 117 -14.77 4.82 11.20
C GLU A 117 -15.54 5.42 10.02
N ARG A 118 -14.88 6.27 9.22
CA ARG A 118 -15.46 6.79 7.97
C ARG A 118 -15.85 5.68 7.01
N PHE A 119 -14.97 4.69 6.81
CA PHE A 119 -15.31 3.51 6.02
C PHE A 119 -16.46 2.72 6.64
N ARG A 120 -16.43 2.44 7.94
CA ARG A 120 -17.49 1.70 8.64
C ARG A 120 -18.87 2.34 8.43
N LEU A 121 -18.93 3.67 8.43
CA LEU A 121 -20.16 4.45 8.27
C LEU A 121 -20.47 4.86 6.83
N ASN A 122 -19.61 4.53 5.86
CA ASN A 122 -19.65 5.08 4.50
C ASN A 122 -19.74 6.62 4.48
N ALA A 123 -19.03 7.27 5.41
CA ALA A 123 -19.02 8.72 5.54
C ALA A 123 -18.07 9.37 4.50
N PRO A 124 -18.27 10.66 4.17
CA PRO A 124 -17.36 11.40 3.29
C PRO A 124 -15.93 11.42 3.85
N LEU A 125 -14.94 11.42 2.97
CA LEU A 125 -13.54 11.61 3.33
C LEU A 125 -13.15 13.08 3.18
N ASN A 126 -12.31 13.54 4.10
CA ASN A 126 -11.62 14.81 3.95
C ASN A 126 -10.66 14.74 2.74
N PRO A 127 -10.65 15.76 1.88
CA PRO A 127 -9.63 15.87 0.83
C PRO A 127 -8.25 16.04 1.48
N TYR A 128 -7.24 15.37 0.94
CA TYR A 128 -5.85 15.63 1.31
C TYR A 128 -5.31 16.84 0.55
N ASP A 129 -4.41 17.59 1.18
CA ASP A 129 -3.62 18.64 0.54
C ASP A 129 -2.20 18.14 0.32
N ARG A 130 -1.72 18.17 -0.92
CA ARG A 130 -0.38 17.69 -1.27
C ARG A 130 0.71 18.71 -0.94
N ASN A 131 0.36 19.99 -0.81
CA ASN A 131 1.32 21.06 -0.55
C ASN A 131 1.89 20.98 0.87
N THR A 132 1.19 20.29 1.77
CA THR A 132 1.52 20.16 3.20
C THR A 132 2.09 18.79 3.57
N PHE A 133 2.33 17.90 2.60
CA PHE A 133 2.85 16.54 2.91
C PHE A 133 4.28 16.50 3.48
N TYR A 134 5.09 17.52 3.22
CA TYR A 134 6.50 17.53 3.59
C TYR A 134 6.91 18.88 4.17
N GLY A 135 7.46 18.86 5.39
CA GLY A 135 7.81 20.08 6.13
C GLY A 135 6.59 20.80 6.69
N GLY A 136 6.76 22.05 7.13
CA GLY A 136 5.66 22.87 7.66
C GLY A 136 5.47 22.78 9.18
N ASP A 137 4.24 23.00 9.62
CA ASP A 137 3.78 23.04 11.01
C ASP A 137 2.55 22.12 11.20
N GLU A 138 1.59 22.47 12.07
CA GLU A 138 0.37 21.69 12.28
C GLU A 138 -0.57 21.63 11.07
N HIS A 139 -0.46 22.57 10.13
CA HIS A 139 -1.39 22.72 9.01
C HIS A 139 -1.25 21.60 7.97
N GLY A 140 -2.32 20.86 7.74
CA GLY A 140 -2.31 19.66 6.91
C GLY A 140 -1.63 18.46 7.55
N TYR A 141 -1.42 18.48 8.88
CA TYR A 141 -0.81 17.39 9.63
C TYR A 141 -1.68 16.92 10.81
N THR A 142 -1.94 17.80 11.77
CA THR A 142 -2.75 17.48 12.97
C THR A 142 -4.09 18.23 13.03
N ASP A 143 -4.36 19.11 12.07
CA ASP A 143 -5.57 19.93 12.00
C ASP A 143 -6.71 19.33 11.14
N TYR A 144 -6.51 18.16 10.53
CA TYR A 144 -7.58 17.45 9.83
C TYR A 144 -8.68 16.99 10.81
N PRO A 145 -9.95 17.38 10.59
CA PRO A 145 -11.02 17.09 11.54
C PRO A 145 -11.49 15.63 11.45
N THR A 146 -11.84 15.05 12.61
CA THR A 146 -12.59 13.79 12.67
C THR A 146 -14.07 14.01 12.34
N LEU A 147 -14.81 12.94 12.06
CA LEU A 147 -16.25 12.97 11.87
C LEU A 147 -16.97 13.60 13.06
N ALA A 148 -16.57 13.25 14.28
CA ALA A 148 -17.20 13.76 15.50
C ALA A 148 -17.14 15.30 15.60
N VAL A 149 -16.04 15.90 15.14
CA VAL A 149 -15.87 17.36 15.12
C VAL A 149 -16.68 18.01 13.99
N GLN A 150 -16.85 17.35 12.85
CA GLN A 150 -17.62 17.88 11.70
C GLN A 150 -19.14 17.84 11.93
N THR A 151 -19.61 16.94 12.79
CA THR A 151 -21.04 16.78 13.09
C THR A 151 -21.52 17.55 14.31
N ALA A 152 -20.60 18.18 15.06
CA ALA A 152 -20.90 19.01 16.22
C ALA A 152 -21.20 20.46 15.80
#